data_AF-A0A2V9QBH2-F1
#
_entry.id   AF-A0A2V9QBH2-F1
#
_cell.length_a   1.000
_cell.length_b   1.000
_cell.length_c   1.000
_cell.angle_alpha   90.00
_cell.angle_beta   90.00
_cell.angle_gamma   90.00
#
_symmetry.space_group_name_H-M   'P 1'
#
loop_
_entity.id
_entity.type
_entity.pdbx_description
1 polymer ?
#
loop_
_entity_poly.entity_id
_entity_poly.type
_entity_poly.pdbx_seq_one_letter_code
_entity_poly.pdbx_strand_id
1 'polypeptide(L)'
;FFRSMRREECDRIVELVHGLGPAANEYLREMLQSGAQRQAVSSIGLLSRLDVPGLLELLPLRLPQWNRFYHDVIVRQIAYGAANDRGRTLLEILEVLDPSVVPQALDEIGMSGDRSAAPPLIVMAGAGEAQGRSPLLQLKAIEALGRLREPDAVPVLKNLFESKRMFKWQHHRELRIAAAQALAKIDPRYATKIMADSGLEPGELAIGPLDSAPACPWVRQRRYERIVLKKPVPATITSSWGKSTLAVREVSLGGGMGTKEDMLRIGSDADVDINVGMRHIRGQVLLRRAGVNEVGFEFVNTNLESRHRLRHLLMDSLEHTPAGRGGNRNRNRRP
;
A
#
# COMPACT_ATOMS: atom_id res chain seq x y z
N PHE A 1 -8.28 17.88 6.57
CA PHE A 1 -7.34 16.78 6.88
C PHE A 1 -5.90 16.94 6.38
N PHE A 2 -5.64 17.42 5.17
CA PHE A 2 -4.30 17.40 4.55
C PHE A 2 -3.08 17.88 5.38
N ARG A 3 -3.29 18.72 6.41
CA ARG A 3 -2.22 19.24 7.29
C ARG A 3 -2.17 18.58 8.67
N SER A 4 -3.22 17.86 9.05
CA SER A 4 -3.34 17.18 10.34
C SER A 4 -2.86 15.75 10.18
N MET A 5 -1.77 15.40 10.88
CA MET A 5 -1.17 14.08 10.78
C MET A 5 -1.43 13.22 12.03
N ARG A 6 -1.97 13.84 13.09
CA ARG A 6 -2.34 13.16 14.34
C ARG A 6 -3.83 12.83 14.40
N ARG A 7 -4.16 11.66 14.92
CA ARG A 7 -5.54 11.18 15.08
C ARG A 7 -6.38 12.14 15.91
N GLU A 8 -5.88 12.58 17.06
CA GLU A 8 -6.59 13.52 17.93
C GLU A 8 -6.89 14.88 17.27
N GLU A 9 -6.01 15.35 16.37
CA GLU A 9 -6.27 16.58 15.62
C GLU A 9 -7.39 16.35 14.60
N CYS A 10 -7.34 15.19 13.93
CA CYS A 10 -8.38 14.77 13.00
C CYS A 10 -9.74 14.65 13.69
N ASP A 11 -9.81 13.99 14.84
CA ASP A 11 -11.04 13.80 15.60
C ASP A 11 -11.62 15.14 16.07
N ARG A 12 -10.78 16.06 16.57
CA ARG A 12 -11.22 17.42 16.93
C ARG A 12 -11.81 18.20 15.75
N ILE A 13 -11.23 18.07 14.55
CA ILE A 13 -11.80 18.73 13.36
C ILE A 13 -13.17 18.13 13.04
N VAL A 14 -13.33 16.80 13.14
CA VAL A 14 -14.62 16.13 12.91
C VAL A 14 -15.66 16.63 13.92
N GLU A 15 -15.32 16.69 15.21
CA GLU A 15 -16.20 17.19 16.27
C GLU A 15 -16.63 18.64 16.04
N LEU A 16 -15.70 19.51 15.66
CA LEU A 16 -16.00 20.91 15.34
C LEU A 16 -16.99 21.04 14.18
N VAL A 17 -16.76 20.32 13.08
CA VAL A 17 -17.65 20.36 11.90
C VAL A 17 -19.00 19.72 12.22
N HIS A 18 -19.03 18.64 13.00
CA HIS A 18 -20.27 18.02 13.47
C HIS A 18 -21.10 19.00 14.32
N GLY A 19 -20.45 19.79 15.18
CA GLY A 19 -21.09 20.81 16.00
C GLY A 19 -21.71 21.98 15.20
N LEU A 20 -21.30 22.20 13.94
CA LEU A 20 -21.93 23.17 13.04
C LEU A 20 -23.28 22.68 12.47
N GLY A 21 -23.61 21.39 12.66
CA GLY A 21 -24.90 20.81 12.30
C GLY A 21 -25.07 20.48 10.81
N PRO A 22 -26.30 20.17 10.38
CA PRO A 22 -26.59 19.64 9.04
C PRO A 22 -26.14 20.52 7.87
N ALA A 23 -26.20 21.85 8.03
CA ALA A 23 -25.78 22.80 7.00
C ALA A 23 -24.29 22.65 6.62
N ALA A 24 -23.43 22.26 7.57
CA ALA A 24 -22.03 21.99 7.27
C ALA A 24 -21.86 20.72 6.41
N ASN A 25 -22.65 19.68 6.67
CA ASN A 25 -22.65 18.46 5.86
C ASN A 25 -23.17 18.74 4.44
N GLU A 26 -24.25 19.51 4.31
CA GLU A 26 -24.79 19.95 3.01
C GLU A 26 -23.72 20.73 2.21
N TYR A 27 -23.04 21.68 2.85
CA TYR A 27 -21.94 22.41 2.21
C TYR A 27 -20.80 21.48 1.75
N LEU A 28 -20.42 20.48 2.55
CA LEU A 28 -19.38 19.51 2.15
C LEU A 28 -19.83 18.64 0.97
N ARG A 29 -21.12 18.25 0.92
CA ARG A 29 -21.72 17.55 -0.22
C ARG A 29 -21.69 18.41 -1.48
N GLU A 30 -22.09 19.67 -1.39
CA GLU A 30 -22.05 20.62 -2.51
C GLU A 30 -20.62 20.80 -3.04
N MET A 31 -19.64 20.94 -2.14
CA MET A 31 -18.23 20.99 -2.53
C MET A 31 -17.79 19.76 -3.33
N LEU A 32 -18.24 18.56 -2.94
CA LEU A 32 -17.93 17.32 -3.67
C LEU A 32 -18.65 17.25 -5.02
N GLN A 33 -19.94 17.59 -5.03
CA GLN A 33 -20.83 17.48 -6.17
C GLN A 33 -20.45 18.42 -7.31
N SER A 34 -20.28 19.72 -7.02
CA SER A 34 -20.13 20.77 -8.04
C SER A 34 -18.84 21.59 -7.91
N GLY A 35 -18.15 21.51 -6.77
CA GLY A 35 -16.93 22.27 -6.53
C GLY A 35 -15.77 21.90 -7.47
N ALA A 36 -14.79 22.80 -7.58
CA ALA A 36 -13.57 22.53 -8.32
C ALA A 36 -12.82 21.32 -7.71
N GLN A 37 -12.08 20.56 -8.52
CA GLN A 37 -11.44 19.29 -8.10
C GLN A 37 -10.67 19.40 -6.76
N ARG A 38 -9.90 20.47 -6.56
CA ARG A 38 -9.16 20.69 -5.31
C ARG A 38 -10.05 20.91 -4.09
N GLN A 39 -11.16 21.63 -4.27
CA GLN A 39 -12.15 21.86 -3.21
C GLN A 39 -12.90 20.57 -2.91
N ALA A 40 -13.42 19.90 -3.94
CA ALA A 40 -14.13 18.64 -3.82
C ALA A 40 -13.29 17.57 -3.08
N VAL A 41 -12.02 17.43 -3.44
CA VAL A 41 -11.13 16.48 -2.78
C VAL A 41 -10.83 16.86 -1.33
N SER A 42 -10.90 18.14 -0.97
CA SER A 42 -10.66 18.58 0.41
C SER A 42 -11.79 18.23 1.39
N SER A 43 -13.02 18.02 0.91
CA SER A 43 -14.16 17.63 1.74
C SER A 43 -14.21 16.13 2.03
N ILE A 44 -13.56 15.30 1.19
CA ILE A 44 -13.60 13.83 1.25
C ILE A 44 -13.29 13.26 2.63
N GLY A 45 -12.20 13.69 3.26
CA GLY A 45 -11.84 13.11 4.55
C GLY A 45 -12.88 13.42 5.63
N LEU A 46 -13.60 14.55 5.53
CA LEU A 46 -14.67 14.93 6.47
C LEU A 46 -15.93 14.14 6.19
N LEU A 47 -16.34 14.07 4.92
CA LEU A 47 -17.46 13.25 4.50
C LEU A 47 -17.25 11.76 4.86
N SER A 48 -16.02 11.24 4.79
CA SER A 48 -15.74 9.86 5.22
C SER A 48 -15.97 9.59 6.71
N ARG A 49 -16.17 10.63 7.53
CA ARG A 49 -16.44 10.53 8.97
C ARG A 49 -17.84 11.01 9.35
N LEU A 50 -18.40 11.94 8.57
CA LEU A 50 -19.65 12.63 8.87
C LEU A 50 -20.82 12.12 8.04
N ASP A 51 -20.57 11.60 6.86
CA ASP A 51 -21.60 11.27 5.87
C ASP A 51 -21.08 10.32 4.78
N VAL A 52 -20.80 9.07 5.19
CA VAL A 52 -20.37 8.00 4.29
C VAL A 52 -21.42 7.70 3.20
N PRO A 53 -22.73 7.66 3.48
CA PRO A 53 -23.73 7.46 2.43
C PRO A 53 -23.67 8.51 1.32
N GLY A 54 -23.63 9.81 1.66
CA GLY A 54 -23.52 10.87 0.66
C GLY A 54 -22.18 10.84 -0.07
N LEU A 55 -21.09 10.46 0.61
CA LEU A 55 -19.80 10.25 -0.02
C LEU A 55 -19.87 9.16 -1.11
N LEU A 56 -20.48 8.01 -0.79
CA LEU A 56 -20.60 6.87 -1.69
C LEU A 56 -21.62 7.09 -2.82
N GLU A 57 -22.60 7.97 -2.62
CA GLU A 57 -23.50 8.44 -3.67
C GLU A 57 -22.75 9.33 -4.69
N LEU A 58 -21.96 10.29 -4.21
CA LEU A 58 -21.37 11.33 -5.05
C LEU A 58 -20.03 10.93 -5.70
N LEU A 59 -19.18 10.17 -5.02
CA LEU A 59 -17.85 9.82 -5.53
C LEU A 59 -17.88 9.05 -6.86
N PRO A 60 -18.69 7.99 -7.02
CA PRO A 60 -18.75 7.24 -8.27
C PRO A 60 -19.14 8.10 -9.49
N LEU A 61 -19.93 9.16 -9.28
CA LEU A 61 -20.31 10.10 -10.33
C LEU A 61 -19.17 11.07 -10.72
N ARG A 62 -18.30 11.40 -9.75
CA ARG A 62 -17.23 12.40 -9.91
C ARG A 62 -15.90 11.79 -10.33
N LEU A 63 -15.54 10.64 -9.79
CA LEU A 63 -14.25 9.97 -10.03
C LEU A 63 -13.94 9.78 -11.52
N PRO A 64 -14.86 9.33 -12.39
CA PRO A 64 -14.57 9.15 -13.83
C PRO A 64 -14.14 10.44 -14.54
N GLN A 65 -14.52 11.61 -14.01
CA GLN A 65 -14.21 12.93 -14.57
C GLN A 65 -12.82 13.44 -14.16
N TRP A 66 -12.18 12.76 -13.21
CA TRP A 66 -10.93 13.21 -12.61
C TRP A 66 -9.78 12.32 -13.03
N ASN A 67 -8.62 12.92 -13.22
CA ASN A 67 -7.41 12.16 -13.50
C ASN A 67 -6.99 11.32 -12.27
N ARG A 68 -6.18 10.29 -12.54
CA ARG A 68 -5.53 9.42 -11.57
C ARG A 68 -4.99 10.12 -10.32
N PHE A 69 -4.36 11.29 -10.48
CA PHE A 69 -3.78 12.01 -9.35
C PHE A 69 -4.83 12.28 -8.26
N TYR A 70 -6.04 12.66 -8.65
CA TYR A 70 -7.11 12.89 -7.68
C TYR A 70 -7.66 11.60 -7.08
N HIS A 71 -7.70 10.49 -7.83
CA HIS A 71 -8.05 9.17 -7.29
C HIS A 71 -7.09 8.77 -6.15
N ASP A 72 -5.78 8.95 -6.36
CA ASP A 72 -4.78 8.74 -5.30
C ASP A 72 -5.03 9.64 -4.08
N VAL A 73 -5.33 10.93 -4.32
CA VAL A 73 -5.58 11.86 -3.22
C VAL A 73 -6.83 11.45 -2.43
N ILE A 74 -7.89 10.98 -3.08
CA ILE A 74 -9.15 10.56 -2.44
C ILE A 74 -8.90 9.36 -1.52
N VAL A 75 -8.22 8.32 -2.00
CA VAL A 75 -7.83 7.18 -1.17
C VAL A 75 -7.03 7.65 0.06
N ARG A 76 -6.12 8.62 -0.11
CA ARG A 76 -5.38 9.20 1.01
C ARG A 76 -6.26 10.03 1.95
N GLN A 77 -7.24 10.79 1.45
CA GLN A 77 -8.15 11.54 2.31
C GLN A 77 -9.03 10.61 3.16
N ILE A 78 -9.55 9.54 2.55
CA ILE A 78 -10.30 8.51 3.27
C ILE A 78 -9.39 7.82 4.30
N ALA A 79 -8.14 7.52 3.94
CA ALA A 79 -7.12 7.03 4.88
C ALA A 79 -6.90 7.99 6.07
N TYR A 80 -6.76 9.29 5.80
CA TYR A 80 -6.56 10.30 6.83
C TYR A 80 -7.78 10.56 7.71
N GLY A 81 -9.00 10.38 7.18
CA GLY A 81 -10.23 10.46 7.97
C GLY A 81 -10.29 9.39 9.06
N ALA A 82 -9.65 8.24 8.82
CA ALA A 82 -9.48 7.15 9.78
C ALA A 82 -10.80 6.67 10.43
N ALA A 83 -11.88 6.65 9.64
CA ALA A 83 -13.17 6.12 10.05
C ALA A 83 -13.09 4.61 10.34
N ASN A 84 -13.96 4.12 11.22
CA ASN A 84 -13.98 2.71 11.61
C ASN A 84 -14.38 1.80 10.43
N ASP A 85 -15.27 2.28 9.57
CA ASP A 85 -15.79 1.64 8.36
C ASP A 85 -14.98 1.98 7.10
N ARG A 86 -13.79 2.57 7.27
CA ARG A 86 -12.93 2.99 6.16
C ARG A 86 -12.64 1.86 5.17
N GLY A 87 -12.44 0.63 5.67
CA GLY A 87 -12.18 -0.52 4.81
C GLY A 87 -13.34 -0.76 3.86
N ARG A 88 -14.56 -0.76 4.38
CA ARG A 88 -15.79 -0.84 3.60
C ARG A 88 -15.95 0.33 2.64
N THR A 89 -15.75 1.58 3.08
CA THR A 89 -15.84 2.75 2.19
C THR A 89 -14.90 2.66 0.99
N LEU A 90 -13.65 2.27 1.21
CA LEU A 90 -12.67 2.11 0.13
C LEU A 90 -13.03 0.95 -0.82
N LEU A 91 -13.63 -0.10 -0.28
CA LEU A 91 -14.06 -1.25 -1.06
C LEU A 91 -15.23 -0.91 -2.00
N GLU A 92 -16.20 -0.12 -1.55
CA GLU A 92 -17.36 0.30 -2.36
C GLU A 92 -16.97 1.15 -3.58
N ILE A 93 -15.86 1.89 -3.50
CA ILE A 93 -15.37 2.70 -4.62
C ILE A 93 -14.27 2.00 -5.43
N LEU A 94 -13.89 0.77 -5.08
CA LEU A 94 -12.68 0.14 -5.61
C LEU A 94 -12.73 -0.04 -7.14
N GLU A 95 -13.90 -0.35 -7.68
CA GLU A 95 -14.09 -0.61 -9.12
C GLU A 95 -14.10 0.67 -9.98
N VAL A 96 -14.40 1.82 -9.38
CA VAL A 96 -14.40 3.13 -10.06
C VAL A 96 -13.06 3.86 -9.92
N LEU A 97 -12.12 3.33 -9.13
CA LEU A 97 -10.77 3.87 -9.01
C LEU A 97 -9.94 3.57 -10.25
N ASP A 98 -9.02 4.48 -10.57
CA ASP A 98 -7.95 4.22 -11.52
C ASP A 98 -7.18 2.93 -11.13
N PRO A 99 -6.97 1.98 -12.07
CA PRO A 99 -6.35 0.69 -11.76
C PRO A 99 -4.98 0.79 -11.07
N SER A 100 -4.22 1.86 -11.31
CA SER A 100 -2.92 2.08 -10.66
C SER A 100 -3.03 2.51 -9.19
N VAL A 101 -4.21 2.96 -8.75
CA VAL A 101 -4.49 3.40 -7.38
C VAL A 101 -5.05 2.26 -6.52
N VAL A 102 -5.69 1.26 -7.15
CA VAL A 102 -6.26 0.07 -6.47
C VAL A 102 -5.26 -0.62 -5.51
N PRO A 103 -3.98 -0.86 -5.84
CA PRO A 103 -3.03 -1.44 -4.89
C PRO A 103 -2.88 -0.64 -3.59
N GLN A 104 -2.93 0.69 -3.68
CA GLN A 104 -2.88 1.56 -2.51
C GLN A 104 -4.18 1.46 -1.71
N ALA A 105 -5.34 1.44 -2.36
CA ALA A 105 -6.62 1.25 -1.68
C ALA A 105 -6.65 -0.07 -0.90
N LEU A 106 -6.19 -1.18 -1.50
CA LEU A 106 -6.08 -2.48 -0.84
C LEU A 106 -5.18 -2.45 0.39
N ASP A 107 -4.04 -1.75 0.31
CA ASP A 107 -3.19 -1.55 1.48
C ASP A 107 -3.93 -0.79 2.60
N GLU A 108 -4.63 0.29 2.27
CA GLU A 108 -5.37 1.10 3.26
C GLU A 108 -6.57 0.35 3.87
N ILE A 109 -7.22 -0.53 3.09
CA ILE A 109 -8.22 -1.49 3.60
C ILE A 109 -7.57 -2.42 4.61
N GLY A 110 -6.44 -3.05 4.27
CA GLY A 110 -5.71 -3.91 5.22
C GLY A 110 -5.28 -3.18 6.49
N MET A 111 -4.91 -1.90 6.39
CA MET A 111 -4.51 -1.06 7.52
C MET A 111 -5.68 -0.51 8.34
N SER A 112 -6.94 -0.68 7.90
CA SER A 112 -8.12 -0.17 8.60
C SER A 112 -8.50 -1.00 9.83
N GLY A 113 -8.24 -2.31 9.81
CA GLY A 113 -8.79 -3.24 10.80
C GLY A 113 -10.27 -3.59 10.59
N ASP A 114 -10.91 -3.05 9.55
CA ASP A 114 -12.30 -3.31 9.21
C ASP A 114 -12.44 -4.65 8.48
N ARG A 115 -12.81 -5.69 9.23
CA ARG A 115 -13.02 -7.04 8.70
C ARG A 115 -14.26 -7.16 7.82
N SER A 116 -15.19 -6.20 7.84
CA SER A 116 -16.36 -6.24 6.93
C SER A 116 -15.95 -6.14 5.46
N ALA A 117 -14.73 -5.66 5.18
CA ALA A 117 -14.14 -5.61 3.84
C ALA A 117 -13.52 -6.94 3.38
N ALA A 118 -13.45 -7.96 4.24
CA ALA A 118 -12.75 -9.21 3.96
C ALA A 118 -13.33 -10.06 2.81
N PRO A 119 -14.66 -10.25 2.65
CA PRO A 119 -15.16 -11.24 1.68
C PRO A 119 -14.70 -10.97 0.24
N PRO A 120 -14.76 -9.73 -0.29
CA PRO A 120 -14.22 -9.45 -1.63
C PRO A 120 -12.70 -9.60 -1.72
N LEU A 121 -11.95 -9.35 -0.63
CA LEU A 121 -10.51 -9.58 -0.59
C LEU A 121 -10.18 -11.09 -0.69
N ILE A 122 -10.97 -11.96 -0.06
CA ILE A 122 -10.82 -13.43 -0.17
C ILE A 122 -10.97 -13.85 -1.65
N VAL A 123 -11.97 -13.31 -2.34
CA VAL A 123 -12.18 -13.55 -3.77
C VAL A 123 -10.99 -13.04 -4.60
N MET A 124 -10.48 -11.82 -4.32
CA MET A 124 -9.32 -11.25 -5.02
C MET A 124 -8.01 -12.02 -4.74
N ALA A 125 -7.86 -12.61 -3.56
CA ALA A 125 -6.71 -13.43 -3.21
C ALA A 125 -6.75 -14.79 -3.91
N GLY A 126 -7.95 -15.35 -4.11
CA GLY A 126 -8.17 -16.63 -4.79
C GLY A 126 -7.82 -16.63 -6.27
N ALA A 127 -7.75 -17.84 -6.84
CA ALA A 127 -7.48 -18.04 -8.27
C ALA A 127 -8.75 -18.01 -9.16
N GLY A 128 -9.91 -17.63 -8.61
CA GLY A 128 -11.21 -17.69 -9.30
C GLY A 128 -11.55 -16.40 -10.05
N GLU A 129 -11.99 -16.54 -11.30
CA GLU A 129 -12.49 -15.49 -12.24
C GLU A 129 -11.47 -14.41 -12.69
N ALA A 130 -10.19 -14.55 -12.32
CA ALA A 130 -9.16 -13.53 -12.52
C ALA A 130 -8.21 -13.80 -13.71
N GLN A 131 -8.68 -14.37 -14.83
CA GLN A 131 -7.96 -14.29 -16.10
C GLN A 131 -7.91 -12.80 -16.55
N GLY A 132 -6.96 -12.02 -16.03
CA GLY A 132 -6.74 -10.62 -16.42
C GLY A 132 -6.37 -9.67 -15.29
N ARG A 133 -6.48 -10.07 -14.01
CA ARG A 133 -6.07 -9.19 -12.89
C ARG A 133 -4.54 -9.20 -12.75
N SER A 134 -3.96 -8.03 -12.44
CA SER A 134 -2.52 -7.95 -12.19
C SER A 134 -2.13 -8.85 -11.00
N PRO A 135 -1.06 -9.65 -11.10
CA PRO A 135 -0.54 -10.43 -9.98
C PRO A 135 -0.24 -9.60 -8.73
N LEU A 136 0.06 -8.30 -8.88
CA LEU A 136 0.25 -7.40 -7.75
C LEU A 136 -1.04 -7.22 -6.95
N LEU A 137 -2.21 -7.14 -7.60
CA LEU A 137 -3.50 -6.97 -6.90
C LEU A 137 -3.84 -8.20 -6.06
N GLN A 138 -3.64 -9.40 -6.61
CA GLN A 138 -3.80 -10.64 -5.86
C GLN A 138 -2.90 -10.65 -4.62
N LEU A 139 -1.64 -10.27 -4.80
CA LEU A 139 -0.68 -10.19 -3.70
C LEU A 139 -1.11 -9.16 -2.64
N LYS A 140 -1.59 -7.99 -3.05
CA LYS A 140 -2.08 -6.94 -2.13
C LYS A 140 -3.32 -7.39 -1.36
N ALA A 141 -4.22 -8.14 -1.98
CA ALA A 141 -5.36 -8.73 -1.30
C ALA A 141 -4.92 -9.74 -0.22
N ILE A 142 -3.96 -10.61 -0.54
CA ILE A 142 -3.35 -11.55 0.44
C ILE A 142 -2.74 -10.79 1.63
N GLU A 143 -1.95 -9.74 1.35
CA GLU A 143 -1.34 -8.93 2.41
C GLU A 143 -2.39 -8.19 3.25
N ALA A 144 -3.46 -7.69 2.64
CA ALA A 144 -4.57 -7.04 3.34
C ALA A 144 -5.30 -8.01 4.27
N LEU A 145 -5.62 -9.23 3.81
CA LEU A 145 -6.23 -10.30 4.63
C LEU A 145 -5.36 -10.65 5.84
N GLY A 146 -4.04 -10.73 5.64
CA GLY A 146 -3.09 -10.94 6.73
C GLY A 146 -3.10 -9.83 7.77
N ARG A 147 -3.18 -8.56 7.35
CA ARG A 147 -3.27 -7.39 8.26
C ARG A 147 -4.60 -7.34 9.01
N LEU A 148 -5.70 -7.72 8.35
CA LEU A 148 -7.03 -7.83 8.98
C LEU A 148 -7.13 -9.01 9.97
N ARG A 149 -6.19 -9.97 9.87
CA ARG A 149 -6.19 -11.24 10.61
C ARG A 149 -7.50 -12.00 10.37
N GLU A 150 -7.88 -12.12 9.10
CA GLU A 150 -9.14 -12.70 8.68
C GLU A 150 -9.13 -14.24 8.74
N PRO A 151 -9.86 -14.89 9.68
CA PRO A 151 -9.89 -16.36 9.77
C PRO A 151 -10.49 -17.04 8.54
N ASP A 152 -11.49 -16.43 7.90
CA ASP A 152 -12.17 -17.04 6.75
C ASP A 152 -11.27 -17.10 5.50
N ALA A 153 -10.15 -16.37 5.51
CA ALA A 153 -9.14 -16.43 4.46
C ALA A 153 -8.21 -17.66 4.56
N VAL A 154 -8.20 -18.38 5.69
CA VAL A 154 -7.28 -19.50 5.91
C VAL A 154 -7.32 -20.56 4.80
N PRO A 155 -8.50 -21.02 4.31
CA PRO A 155 -8.56 -22.01 3.24
C PRO A 155 -7.89 -21.55 1.94
N VAL A 156 -8.17 -20.32 1.49
CA VAL A 156 -7.58 -19.78 0.25
C VAL A 156 -6.07 -19.56 0.40
N LEU A 157 -5.62 -19.08 1.56
CA LEU A 157 -4.21 -18.86 1.84
C LEU A 157 -3.42 -20.17 1.93
N LYS A 158 -3.99 -21.22 2.55
CA LYS A 158 -3.39 -22.56 2.57
C LYS A 158 -3.28 -23.12 1.16
N ASN A 159 -4.31 -23.01 0.34
CA ASN A 159 -4.23 -23.42 -1.07
C ASN A 159 -3.09 -22.68 -1.82
N LEU A 160 -2.98 -21.36 -1.65
CA LEU A 160 -1.91 -20.59 -2.29
C LEU A 160 -0.51 -21.02 -1.84
N PHE A 161 -0.35 -21.39 -0.56
CA PHE A 161 0.92 -21.75 0.05
C PHE A 161 1.34 -23.22 -0.20
N GLU A 162 0.40 -24.16 -0.03
CA GLU A 162 0.65 -25.61 0.03
C GLU A 162 0.47 -26.32 -1.32
N SER A 163 -0.26 -25.73 -2.29
CA SER A 163 -0.61 -26.45 -3.52
C SER A 163 0.57 -26.75 -4.43
N LYS A 164 0.66 -28.04 -4.80
CA LYS A 164 1.66 -28.60 -5.71
C LYS A 164 0.97 -29.28 -6.89
N ARG A 165 1.57 -29.18 -8.07
CA ARG A 165 1.26 -30.02 -9.24
C ARG A 165 2.39 -31.01 -9.44
N MET A 166 2.11 -32.30 -9.25
CA MET A 166 3.10 -33.36 -9.10
C MET A 166 4.07 -33.03 -7.95
N PHE A 167 5.24 -32.46 -8.27
CA PHE A 167 6.25 -32.08 -7.28
C PHE A 167 6.64 -30.59 -7.34
N LYS A 168 6.11 -29.84 -8.32
CA LYS A 168 6.38 -28.40 -8.46
C LYS A 168 5.29 -27.60 -7.78
N TRP A 169 5.68 -26.56 -7.06
CA TRP A 169 4.73 -25.59 -6.51
C TRP A 169 3.86 -25.00 -7.62
N GLN A 170 2.54 -25.00 -7.39
CA GLN A 170 1.58 -24.50 -8.38
C GLN A 170 1.67 -22.98 -8.49
N HIS A 171 1.83 -22.30 -7.36
CA HIS A 171 1.89 -20.84 -7.28
C HIS A 171 3.32 -20.32 -7.27
N HIS A 172 3.50 -19.12 -7.80
CA HIS A 172 4.77 -18.41 -7.79
C HIS A 172 5.28 -18.19 -6.35
N ARG A 173 6.60 -18.27 -6.13
CA ARG A 173 7.23 -18.19 -4.80
C ARG A 173 6.80 -16.95 -4.00
N GLU A 174 6.73 -15.79 -4.66
CA GLU A 174 6.26 -14.55 -4.03
C GLU A 174 4.81 -14.60 -3.50
N LEU A 175 3.87 -15.27 -4.20
CA LEU A 175 2.51 -15.46 -3.68
C LEU A 175 2.50 -16.41 -2.49
N ARG A 176 3.35 -17.45 -2.53
CA ARG A 176 3.53 -18.40 -1.42
C ARG A 176 4.09 -17.70 -0.18
N ILE A 177 5.06 -16.80 -0.34
CA ILE A 177 5.64 -16.00 0.75
C ILE A 177 4.56 -15.10 1.36
N ALA A 178 3.81 -14.35 0.53
CA ALA A 178 2.74 -13.48 1.01
C ALA A 178 1.65 -14.28 1.76
N ALA A 179 1.26 -15.45 1.23
CA ALA A 179 0.28 -16.33 1.88
C ALA A 179 0.80 -16.90 3.21
N ALA A 180 2.06 -17.33 3.26
CA ALA A 180 2.70 -17.78 4.49
C ALA A 180 2.75 -16.68 5.55
N GLN A 181 3.15 -15.46 5.17
CA GLN A 181 3.16 -14.29 6.07
C GLN A 181 1.75 -13.96 6.57
N ALA A 182 0.73 -14.01 5.70
CA ALA A 182 -0.65 -13.78 6.09
C ALA A 182 -1.17 -14.86 7.06
N LEU A 183 -0.90 -16.14 6.77
CA LEU A 183 -1.26 -17.26 7.64
C LEU A 183 -0.62 -17.13 9.02
N ALA A 184 0.67 -16.76 9.10
CA ALA A 184 1.35 -16.55 10.37
C ALA A 184 0.75 -15.39 11.20
N LYS A 185 0.15 -14.39 10.55
CA LYS A 185 -0.58 -13.29 11.23
C LYS A 185 -1.97 -13.72 11.73
N ILE A 186 -2.67 -14.57 10.97
CA ILE A 186 -4.01 -15.06 11.30
C ILE A 186 -3.93 -16.12 12.40
N ASP A 187 -3.05 -17.11 12.24
CA ASP A 187 -2.80 -18.20 13.18
C ASP A 187 -1.29 -18.31 13.48
N PRO A 188 -0.81 -17.67 14.56
CA PRO A 188 0.59 -17.75 14.97
C PRO A 188 1.08 -19.17 15.25
N ARG A 189 0.18 -20.12 15.57
CA ARG A 189 0.58 -21.53 15.81
C ARG A 189 0.96 -22.22 14.50
N TYR A 190 0.38 -21.78 13.39
CA TYR A 190 0.69 -22.28 12.06
C TYR A 190 2.08 -21.80 11.56
N ALA A 191 2.66 -20.77 12.16
CA ALA A 191 3.99 -20.27 11.81
C ALA A 191 5.09 -21.35 11.95
N THR A 192 5.00 -22.21 12.97
CA THR A 192 5.95 -23.32 13.16
C THR A 192 5.90 -24.31 11.99
N LYS A 193 4.69 -24.62 11.47
CA LYS A 193 4.51 -25.50 10.31
C LYS A 193 5.10 -24.86 9.05
N ILE A 194 4.92 -23.55 8.86
CA ILE A 194 5.51 -22.80 7.75
C ILE A 194 7.04 -22.92 7.79
N MET A 195 7.67 -22.77 8.95
CA MET A 195 9.13 -22.84 9.06
C MET A 195 9.68 -24.25 8.78
N ALA A 196 8.94 -25.31 9.13
CA ALA A 196 9.38 -26.69 8.94
C ALA A 196 9.28 -27.18 7.48
N ASP A 197 8.18 -26.86 6.78
CA ASP A 197 7.81 -27.58 5.54
C ASP A 197 7.71 -26.70 4.28
N SER A 198 8.06 -25.42 4.35
CA SER A 198 7.77 -24.46 3.27
C SER A 198 8.77 -24.46 2.10
N GLY A 199 10.04 -24.80 2.36
CA GLY A 199 11.16 -24.52 1.47
C GLY A 199 11.38 -23.01 1.23
N LEU A 200 10.90 -22.15 2.14
CA LEU A 200 11.12 -20.70 2.14
C LEU A 200 12.22 -20.34 3.13
N GLU A 201 13.00 -19.32 2.81
CA GLU A 201 14.09 -18.88 3.69
C GLU A 201 13.53 -17.98 4.82
N PRO A 202 14.05 -18.07 6.06
CA PRO A 202 13.61 -17.19 7.15
C PRO A 202 13.70 -15.70 6.80
N GLY A 203 14.74 -15.29 6.07
CA GLY A 203 14.90 -13.91 5.61
C GLY A 203 13.82 -13.47 4.62
N GLU A 204 13.29 -14.38 3.80
CA GLU A 204 12.17 -14.07 2.90
C GLU A 204 10.90 -13.78 3.70
N LEU A 205 10.63 -14.58 4.74
CA LEU A 205 9.47 -14.43 5.61
C LEU A 205 9.57 -13.19 6.51
N ALA A 206 10.78 -12.76 6.88
CA ALA A 206 11.00 -11.57 7.70
C ALA A 206 10.65 -10.26 6.97
N ILE A 207 10.80 -10.21 5.65
CA ILE A 207 10.52 -8.99 4.86
C ILE A 207 9.03 -8.97 4.50
N GLY A 208 8.19 -8.42 5.36
CA GLY A 208 6.74 -8.50 5.19
C GLY A 208 6.03 -7.15 5.09
N PRO A 209 4.72 -7.17 4.75
CA PRO A 209 3.83 -6.07 5.09
C PRO A 209 3.83 -5.84 6.61
N LEU A 210 3.88 -4.57 7.03
CA LEU A 210 3.73 -4.19 8.43
C LEU A 210 2.27 -4.36 8.88
N ASP A 211 2.08 -4.59 10.18
CA ASP A 211 0.77 -4.66 10.83
C ASP A 211 0.21 -3.26 11.07
N SER A 212 -1.12 -3.18 11.15
CA SER A 212 -1.79 -2.00 11.69
C SER A 212 -1.47 -1.88 13.18
N ALA A 213 -1.21 -0.65 13.62
CA ALA A 213 -0.98 -0.28 15.00
C ALA A 213 -2.12 0.64 15.47
N PRO A 214 -3.20 0.11 16.08
CA PRO A 214 -4.36 0.91 16.49
C PRO A 214 -3.99 2.05 17.44
N ALA A 215 -3.04 1.82 18.35
CA ALA A 215 -2.54 2.81 19.30
C ALA A 215 -1.57 3.85 18.68
N CYS A 216 -1.28 3.77 17.38
CA CYS A 216 -0.41 4.74 16.73
C CYS A 216 -1.12 6.09 16.65
N PRO A 217 -0.54 7.18 17.19
CA PRO A 217 -1.18 8.50 17.21
C PRO A 217 -1.27 9.14 15.82
N TRP A 218 -0.68 8.51 14.79
CA TRP A 218 -0.66 8.99 13.42
C TRP A 218 -1.75 8.32 12.59
N VAL A 219 -2.43 9.12 11.77
CA VAL A 219 -3.51 8.63 10.91
C VAL A 219 -3.03 7.67 9.83
N ARG A 220 -1.84 7.92 9.27
CA ARG A 220 -1.22 7.07 8.26
C ARG A 220 -0.01 6.36 8.82
N GLN A 221 0.06 5.07 8.54
CA GLN A 221 1.11 4.18 9.02
C GLN A 221 1.90 3.62 7.84
N ARG A 222 3.15 3.24 8.09
CA ARG A 222 3.97 2.58 7.07
C ARG A 222 3.39 1.20 6.77
N ARG A 223 3.35 0.86 5.49
CA ARG A 223 2.81 -0.42 4.97
C ARG A 223 3.88 -1.51 4.85
N TYR A 224 5.13 -1.10 4.72
CA TYR A 224 6.34 -1.93 4.64
C TYR A 224 7.48 -1.25 5.39
N GLU A 225 8.42 -2.05 5.88
CA GLU A 225 9.68 -1.55 6.42
C GLU A 225 10.54 -0.97 5.29
N ARG A 226 11.20 0.15 5.57
CA ARG A 226 12.16 0.75 4.65
C ARG A 226 13.57 0.34 5.06
N ILE A 227 14.32 -0.15 4.09
CA ILE A 227 15.64 -0.71 4.27
C ILE A 227 16.62 0.18 3.51
N VAL A 228 17.64 0.65 4.21
CA VAL A 228 18.75 1.38 3.60
C VAL A 228 19.64 0.36 2.90
N LEU A 229 19.87 0.55 1.60
CA LEU A 229 20.69 -0.36 0.80
C LEU A 229 22.16 -0.21 1.17
N LYS A 230 22.90 -1.32 1.13
CA LYS A 230 24.35 -1.36 1.41
C LYS A 230 25.14 -0.36 0.55
N LYS A 231 24.73 -0.21 -0.71
CA LYS A 231 25.25 0.78 -1.66
C LYS A 231 24.08 1.34 -2.48
N PRO A 232 24.16 2.59 -2.96
CA PRO A 232 23.17 3.10 -3.89
C PRO A 232 23.07 2.20 -5.12
N VAL A 233 21.85 1.84 -5.50
CA VAL A 233 21.57 0.99 -6.66
C VAL A 233 21.07 1.87 -7.80
N PRO A 234 21.70 1.83 -8.99
CA PRO A 234 21.25 2.65 -10.10
C PRO A 234 19.90 2.16 -10.62
N ALA A 235 19.01 3.09 -10.89
CA ALA A 235 17.73 2.85 -11.54
C ALA A 235 17.49 3.86 -12.66
N THR A 236 16.73 3.44 -13.66
CA THR A 236 16.21 4.30 -14.72
C THR A 236 14.73 4.54 -14.48
N ILE A 237 14.31 5.80 -14.52
CA ILE A 237 12.90 6.19 -14.53
C ILE A 237 12.54 6.70 -15.92
N THR A 238 11.50 6.14 -16.54
CA THR A 238 11.00 6.56 -17.86
C THR A 238 9.56 7.04 -17.72
N SER A 239 9.30 8.29 -18.11
CA SER A 239 7.97 8.90 -18.08
C SER A 239 7.65 9.58 -19.39
N SER A 240 6.43 10.09 -19.55
CA SER A 240 6.05 10.93 -20.70
C SER A 240 6.87 12.22 -20.82
N TRP A 241 7.53 12.65 -19.75
CA TRP A 241 8.39 13.84 -19.72
C TRP A 241 9.86 13.53 -20.00
N GLY A 242 10.21 12.26 -20.23
CA GLY A 242 11.56 11.82 -20.52
C GLY A 242 12.09 10.78 -19.54
N LYS A 243 13.38 10.50 -19.68
CA LYS A 243 14.13 9.49 -18.94
C LYS A 243 15.10 10.15 -17.96
N SER A 244 15.19 9.58 -16.77
CA SER A 244 16.03 10.06 -15.67
C SER A 244 16.78 8.89 -15.02
N THR A 245 17.95 9.16 -14.48
CA THR A 245 18.70 8.19 -13.69
C THR A 245 18.60 8.53 -12.20
N LEU A 246 18.43 7.48 -11.40
CA LEU A 246 18.20 7.58 -9.96
C LEU A 246 19.21 6.70 -9.23
N ALA A 247 19.91 7.27 -8.25
CA ALA A 247 20.70 6.49 -7.30
C ALA A 247 19.80 6.13 -6.11
N VAL A 248 19.24 4.92 -6.12
CA VAL A 248 18.30 4.42 -5.11
C VAL A 248 19.05 4.06 -3.83
N ARG A 249 18.66 4.65 -2.69
CA ARG A 249 19.37 4.47 -1.40
C ARG A 249 18.54 3.77 -0.33
N GLU A 250 17.22 3.92 -0.38
CA GLU A 250 16.29 3.34 0.59
C GLU A 250 15.14 2.70 -0.17
N VAL A 251 14.80 1.46 0.17
CA VAL A 251 13.78 0.69 -0.55
C VAL A 251 12.96 -0.17 0.41
N SER A 252 11.73 -0.44 0.01
CA SER A 252 10.79 -1.37 0.63
C SER A 252 10.10 -2.17 -0.47
N LEU A 253 9.34 -3.21 -0.11
CA LEU A 253 8.49 -3.91 -1.07
C LEU A 253 7.39 -3.01 -1.69
N GLY A 254 7.11 -1.85 -1.11
CA GLY A 254 6.11 -0.91 -1.63
C GLY A 254 6.66 0.21 -2.52
N GLY A 255 7.99 0.35 -2.61
CA GLY A 255 8.62 1.48 -3.29
C GLY A 255 9.93 1.88 -2.64
N GLY A 256 10.51 2.99 -3.07
CA GLY A 256 11.80 3.42 -2.58
C GLY A 256 12.03 4.92 -2.73
N MET A 257 13.26 5.32 -2.48
CA MET A 257 13.73 6.68 -2.54
C MET A 257 15.16 6.71 -3.06
N GLY A 258 15.45 7.70 -3.89
CA GLY A 258 16.78 7.94 -4.41
C GLY A 258 17.05 9.40 -4.70
N THR A 259 18.29 9.67 -5.08
CA THR A 259 18.73 10.99 -5.50
C THR A 259 18.88 11.04 -7.02
N LYS A 260 18.43 12.13 -7.62
CA LYS A 260 18.57 12.42 -9.05
C LYS A 260 19.36 13.72 -9.25
N GLU A 261 19.98 13.87 -10.41
CA GLU A 261 20.72 15.09 -10.79
C GLU A 261 19.95 15.96 -11.78
N ASP A 262 18.84 15.46 -12.33
CA ASP A 262 18.06 16.13 -13.37
C ASP A 262 16.73 16.74 -12.86
N MET A 263 16.04 17.45 -13.74
CA MET A 263 14.73 18.05 -13.50
C MET A 263 13.54 17.11 -13.81
N LEU A 264 13.65 15.80 -13.57
CA LEU A 264 12.48 14.89 -13.65
C LEU A 264 11.27 15.47 -12.91
N ARG A 265 10.15 15.63 -13.63
CA ARG A 265 8.89 16.13 -13.03
C ARG A 265 8.33 15.09 -12.06
N ILE A 266 7.87 15.55 -10.91
CA ILE A 266 7.33 14.72 -9.84
C ILE A 266 5.80 14.72 -9.92
N GLY A 267 5.18 13.59 -9.56
CA GLY A 267 3.72 13.43 -9.58
C GLY A 267 3.16 12.74 -10.83
N SER A 268 4.03 12.26 -11.74
CA SER A 268 3.62 11.47 -12.91
C SER A 268 3.78 9.97 -12.68
N ASP A 269 3.07 9.19 -13.48
CA ASP A 269 3.44 7.80 -13.77
C ASP A 269 4.82 7.73 -14.39
N ALA A 270 5.54 6.67 -14.04
CA ALA A 270 6.75 6.30 -14.72
C ALA A 270 6.97 4.80 -14.64
N ASP A 271 7.72 4.26 -15.60
CA ASP A 271 8.33 2.95 -15.48
C ASP A 271 9.65 3.10 -14.73
N VAL A 272 9.92 2.18 -13.81
CA VAL A 272 11.20 2.04 -13.13
C VAL A 272 11.89 0.76 -13.59
N ASP A 273 13.19 0.84 -13.84
CA ASP A 273 14.09 -0.29 -14.02
C ASP A 273 15.27 -0.14 -13.05
N ILE A 274 15.31 -0.95 -11.99
CA ILE A 274 16.37 -0.97 -10.99
C ILE A 274 17.37 -2.07 -11.33
N ASN A 275 18.64 -1.70 -11.48
CA ASN A 275 19.71 -2.59 -11.92
C ASN A 275 20.34 -3.32 -10.73
N VAL A 276 20.13 -4.63 -10.63
CA VAL A 276 20.72 -5.48 -9.57
C VAL A 276 21.67 -6.49 -10.20
N GLY A 277 22.92 -6.08 -10.40
CA GLY A 277 23.93 -6.87 -11.11
C GLY A 277 23.53 -7.08 -12.58
N MET A 278 23.39 -8.34 -12.99
CA MET A 278 22.91 -8.72 -14.34
C MET A 278 21.37 -8.84 -14.43
N ARG A 279 20.65 -8.60 -13.32
CA ARG A 279 19.19 -8.73 -13.25
C ARG A 279 18.54 -7.35 -13.09
N HIS A 280 17.29 -7.27 -13.49
CA HIS A 280 16.49 -6.05 -13.44
C HIS A 280 15.23 -6.26 -12.60
N ILE A 281 14.88 -5.26 -11.80
CA ILE A 281 13.59 -5.14 -11.11
C ILE A 281 12.80 -4.07 -11.86
N ARG A 282 11.71 -4.48 -12.50
CA ARG A 282 10.87 -3.59 -13.31
C ARG A 282 9.48 -3.44 -12.73
N GLY A 283 8.91 -2.24 -12.88
CA GLY A 283 7.53 -1.97 -12.51
C GLY A 283 7.08 -0.58 -12.94
N GLN A 284 5.79 -0.33 -12.81
CA GLN A 284 5.21 1.00 -12.90
C GLN A 284 5.18 1.61 -11.51
N VAL A 285 5.53 2.89 -11.43
CA VAL A 285 5.62 3.64 -10.18
C VAL A 285 4.90 4.97 -10.25
N LEU A 286 4.44 5.42 -9.09
CA LEU A 286 4.04 6.79 -8.86
C LEU A 286 5.19 7.56 -8.24
N LEU A 287 5.65 8.62 -8.90
CA LEU A 287 6.70 9.48 -8.38
C LEU A 287 6.16 10.43 -7.30
N ARG A 288 6.83 10.47 -6.15
CA ARG A 288 6.50 11.28 -4.98
C ARG A 288 7.64 12.25 -4.68
N ARG A 289 7.27 13.47 -4.26
CA ARG A 289 8.26 14.47 -3.86
C ARG A 289 8.80 14.10 -2.49
N ALA A 290 10.11 13.92 -2.38
CA ALA A 290 10.79 13.70 -1.10
C ALA A 290 11.61 14.93 -0.71
N GLY A 291 12.33 15.55 -1.66
CA GLY A 291 13.16 16.72 -1.41
C GLY A 291 13.45 17.50 -2.69
N VAL A 292 14.41 18.44 -2.64
CA VAL A 292 14.84 19.22 -3.82
C VAL A 292 15.51 18.32 -4.86
N ASN A 293 16.33 17.36 -4.42
CA ASN A 293 17.02 16.37 -5.28
C ASN A 293 16.67 14.92 -4.94
N GLU A 294 15.67 14.72 -4.08
CA GLU A 294 15.21 13.40 -3.65
C GLU A 294 13.85 13.09 -4.27
N VAL A 295 13.76 11.89 -4.84
CA VAL A 295 12.52 11.37 -5.42
C VAL A 295 12.17 10.09 -4.68
N GLY A 296 10.97 10.09 -4.11
CA GLY A 296 10.31 8.87 -3.69
C GLY A 296 9.56 8.25 -4.86
N PHE A 297 9.39 6.94 -4.86
CA PHE A 297 8.53 6.25 -5.81
C PHE A 297 7.78 5.14 -5.10
N GLU A 298 6.53 4.89 -5.51
CA GLU A 298 5.68 3.81 -4.98
C GLU A 298 5.32 2.87 -6.13
N PHE A 299 5.50 1.56 -5.96
CA PHE A 299 5.10 0.58 -6.98
C PHE A 299 3.58 0.50 -7.07
N VAL A 300 3.05 0.82 -8.25
CA VAL A 300 1.63 0.68 -8.59
C VAL A 300 1.37 -0.55 -9.44
N ASN A 301 2.39 -1.08 -10.12
CA ASN A 301 2.32 -2.37 -10.81
C ASN A 301 3.71 -3.01 -10.89
N THR A 302 3.79 -4.32 -10.74
CA THR A 302 5.01 -5.10 -10.97
C THR A 302 4.64 -6.57 -11.11
N ASN A 303 5.46 -7.34 -11.84
CA ASN A 303 5.28 -8.78 -11.89
C ASN A 303 5.91 -9.45 -10.66
N LEU A 304 5.53 -10.71 -10.40
CA LEU A 304 5.95 -11.43 -9.21
C LEU A 304 7.46 -11.74 -9.18
N GLU A 305 8.09 -11.88 -10.35
CA GLU A 305 9.53 -12.13 -10.48
C GLU A 305 10.35 -10.89 -10.08
N SER A 306 9.96 -9.70 -10.56
CA SER A 306 10.54 -8.41 -10.15
C SER A 306 10.38 -8.20 -8.65
N ARG A 307 9.20 -8.50 -8.08
CA ARG A 307 8.97 -8.39 -6.64
C ARG A 307 9.81 -9.38 -5.83
N HIS A 308 9.96 -10.61 -6.30
CA HIS A 308 10.85 -11.60 -5.69
C HIS A 308 12.32 -11.12 -5.73
N ARG A 309 12.81 -10.59 -6.86
CA ARG A 309 14.16 -10.01 -6.93
C ARG A 309 14.36 -8.82 -5.99
N LEU A 310 13.34 -7.98 -5.86
CA LEU A 310 13.33 -6.88 -4.91
C LEU A 310 13.50 -7.38 -3.47
N ARG A 311 12.79 -8.45 -3.09
CA ARG A 311 12.95 -9.11 -1.79
C ARG A 311 14.39 -9.57 -1.55
N HIS A 312 15.02 -10.23 -2.53
CA HIS A 312 16.42 -10.67 -2.43
C HIS A 312 17.39 -9.49 -2.27
N LEU A 313 17.21 -8.39 -3.02
CA LEU A 313 18.00 -7.16 -2.83
C LEU A 313 17.89 -6.61 -1.39
N LEU A 314 16.70 -6.68 -0.80
CA LEU A 314 16.45 -6.23 0.56
C LEU A 314 17.09 -7.17 1.59
N MET A 315 17.04 -8.50 1.38
CA MET A 315 17.70 -9.50 2.23
C MET A 315 19.21 -9.28 2.27
N ASP A 316 19.84 -9.12 1.10
CA ASP A 316 21.27 -8.84 0.98
C ASP A 316 21.69 -7.60 1.79
N SER A 317 20.83 -6.59 1.86
CA SER A 317 21.11 -5.36 2.61
C SER A 317 20.95 -5.53 4.12
N LEU A 318 20.02 -6.39 4.58
CA LEU A 318 19.79 -6.67 6.00
C LEU A 318 20.93 -7.50 6.61
N GLU A 319 21.39 -8.53 5.92
CA GLU A 319 22.48 -9.42 6.40
C GLU A 319 23.81 -8.67 6.61
N HIS A 320 24.03 -7.61 5.84
CA HIS A 320 25.27 -6.84 5.85
C HIS A 320 25.25 -5.59 6.73
N THR A 321 24.18 -5.36 7.50
CA THR A 321 24.17 -4.25 8.47
C THR A 321 25.10 -4.61 9.64
N PRO A 322 26.22 -3.88 9.86
CA PRO A 322 27.14 -4.21 10.94
C PRO A 322 26.41 -4.10 12.29
N ALA A 323 26.63 -5.08 13.19
CA ALA A 323 26.04 -5.13 14.52
C ALA A 323 26.36 -3.91 15.43
N GLY A 324 27.15 -2.93 14.96
CA GLY A 324 27.65 -1.78 15.72
C GLY A 324 26.77 -0.51 15.75
N ARG A 325 25.51 -0.54 15.28
CA ARG A 325 24.56 0.60 15.45
C ARG A 325 23.28 0.21 16.19
N GLY A 326 23.33 -0.85 17.01
CA GLY A 326 22.23 -1.25 17.89
C GLY A 326 22.00 -0.34 19.11
N GLY A 327 22.93 0.58 19.42
CA GLY A 327 22.90 1.38 20.66
C GLY A 327 22.10 2.69 20.64
N ASN A 328 21.51 3.11 19.52
CA ASN A 328 20.77 4.37 19.47
C ASN A 328 19.46 4.31 18.68
N ARG A 329 18.85 3.12 18.58
CA ARG A 329 17.56 2.88 17.90
C ARG A 329 16.35 3.50 18.64
N ASN A 330 16.55 4.29 19.70
CA ASN A 330 15.46 4.78 20.54
C ASN A 330 15.34 6.30 20.70
N ARG A 331 15.97 7.13 19.84
CA ARG A 331 15.88 8.60 20.01
C ARG A 331 15.48 9.46 18.81
N ASN A 332 15.17 8.87 17.65
CA ASN A 332 14.60 9.64 16.54
C ASN A 332 13.59 8.84 15.73
N ARG A 333 12.67 8.16 16.42
CA ARG A 333 11.36 7.84 15.83
C ARG A 333 10.59 9.16 15.68
N ARG A 334 10.97 9.97 14.69
CA ARG A 334 9.98 10.84 14.05
C ARG A 334 9.04 9.91 13.30
N PRO A 335 7.76 9.89 13.65
CA PRO A 335 6.83 8.88 13.14
C PRO A 335 6.69 8.90 11.62
#